data_AF-A0A3C0S3P2-F1
#
_entry.id   AF-A0A3C0S3P2-F1
#
_cell.length_a   1.000
_cell.length_b   1.000
_cell.length_c   1.000
_cell.angle_alpha   90.00
_cell.angle_beta   90.00
_cell.angle_gamma   90.00
#
_symmetry.space_group_name_H-M   'P 1'
#
loop_
_entity.id
_entity.type
_entity.pdbx_description
1 polymer ?
#
loop_
_entity_poly.entity_id
_entity_poly.type
_entity_poly.pdbx_seq_one_letter_code
_entity_poly.pdbx_strand_id
1 'polypeptide(L)'
;MQTLYAYSLSEDKDIKTFEKALLKNVDEVYEMYMWTLNLLDEVSDYVLIDAEGRANKFLPTEKDLSLTTKLSTNTFIESLRQNPQYGEGVKKYKISWSFDPEIVRTVFLQLKDSEAYLEYLQQEDRSIGTEKDIIKHIFKKIILKSPVIEQVFEEKFINWPVDKEVLQALIA
;
A
#
# COMPACT_ATOMS: atom_id res chain seq x y z
N MET A 1 7.24 19.86 -4.30
CA MET A 1 8.20 20.97 -4.08
C MET A 1 8.66 21.68 -5.36
N GLN A 2 8.62 21.04 -6.54
CA GLN A 2 9.10 21.65 -7.80
C GLN A 2 8.27 22.85 -8.28
N THR A 3 6.97 22.89 -7.98
CA THR A 3 6.08 24.01 -8.38
C THR A 3 6.40 25.32 -7.67
N LEU A 4 6.79 25.27 -6.39
CA LEU A 4 7.25 26.44 -5.62
C LEU A 4 8.58 26.97 -6.16
N TYR A 5 9.48 26.06 -6.54
CA TYR A 5 10.76 26.41 -7.14
C TYR A 5 10.57 27.02 -8.54
N ALA A 6 9.72 26.42 -9.38
CA ALA A 6 9.36 26.97 -10.69
C ALA A 6 8.68 28.35 -10.59
N TYR A 7 7.82 28.57 -9.58
CA TYR A 7 7.22 29.88 -9.28
C TYR A 7 8.26 30.94 -8.93
N SER A 8 9.30 30.57 -8.17
CA SER A 8 10.38 31.51 -7.82
C SER A 8 11.23 31.93 -9.01
N LEU A 9 11.19 31.17 -10.11
CA LEU A 9 11.97 31.38 -11.33
C LEU A 9 11.16 31.97 -12.50
N SER A 10 9.82 31.99 -12.42
CA SER A 10 8.96 32.50 -13.49
C SER A 10 8.79 34.03 -13.41
N GLU A 11 9.02 34.74 -14.52
CA GLU A 11 8.79 36.18 -14.62
C GLU A 11 7.30 36.55 -14.59
N ASP A 12 6.43 35.64 -15.06
CA ASP A 12 4.98 35.81 -15.06
C ASP A 12 4.33 35.15 -13.84
N LYS A 13 3.92 35.97 -12.87
CA LYS A 13 3.34 35.55 -11.59
C LYS A 13 1.84 35.29 -11.71
N ASP A 14 1.41 34.44 -12.64
CA ASP A 14 -0.01 34.08 -12.71
C ASP A 14 -0.37 33.06 -11.61
N ILE A 15 -0.63 33.59 -10.43
CA ILE A 15 -0.93 32.88 -9.18
C ILE A 15 -1.99 31.78 -9.38
N LYS A 16 -2.98 31.99 -10.26
CA LYS A 16 -4.05 31.02 -10.51
C LYS A 16 -3.56 29.76 -11.21
N THR A 17 -2.62 29.92 -12.14
CA THR A 17 -2.00 28.79 -12.85
C THR A 17 -1.15 27.95 -11.89
N PHE A 18 -0.44 28.61 -10.96
CA PHE A 18 0.34 27.94 -9.93
C PHE A 18 -0.50 27.24 -8.88
N GLU A 19 -1.59 27.86 -8.41
CA GLU A 19 -2.54 27.25 -7.47
C GLU A 19 -3.13 25.97 -8.05
N LYS A 20 -3.56 26.01 -9.32
CA LYS A 20 -4.10 24.83 -10.01
C LYS A 20 -3.07 23.71 -10.14
N ALA A 21 -1.81 24.04 -10.43
CA ALA A 21 -0.73 23.05 -10.49
C ALA A 21 -0.42 22.44 -9.11
N LEU A 22 -0.46 23.24 -8.04
CA LEU A 22 -0.26 22.76 -6.67
C LEU A 22 -1.38 21.80 -6.25
N LEU A 23 -2.64 22.17 -6.49
CA LEU A 23 -3.78 21.30 -6.18
C LEU A 23 -3.73 19.98 -6.95
N LYS A 24 -3.28 20.01 -8.21
CA LYS A 24 -3.07 18.81 -9.01
C LYS A 24 -2.03 17.88 -8.37
N ASN A 25 -0.89 18.41 -7.93
CA ASN A 25 0.13 17.60 -7.26
C ASN A 25 -0.36 16.99 -5.94
N VAL A 26 -1.16 17.74 -5.18
CA VAL A 26 -1.77 17.20 -3.94
C VAL A 26 -2.71 16.04 -4.27
N ASP A 27 -3.51 16.16 -5.34
CA ASP A 27 -4.40 15.09 -5.81
C ASP A 27 -3.61 13.86 -6.28
N GLU A 28 -2.49 14.05 -6.99
CA GLU A 28 -1.61 12.96 -7.46
C GLU A 28 -0.97 12.18 -6.29
N VAL A 29 -0.46 12.89 -5.27
CA VAL A 29 0.09 12.25 -4.06
C VAL A 29 -1.01 11.49 -3.31
N TYR A 30 -2.21 12.07 -3.21
CA TYR A 30 -3.33 11.40 -2.58
C TYR A 30 -3.79 10.17 -3.39
N GLU A 31 -3.81 10.24 -4.72
CA GLU A 31 -4.06 9.09 -5.58
C GLU A 31 -3.05 7.97 -5.28
N MET A 32 -1.75 8.28 -5.29
CA MET A 32 -0.69 7.33 -4.97
C MET A 32 -0.86 6.69 -3.58
N TYR A 33 -1.28 7.49 -2.59
CA TYR A 33 -1.63 7.00 -1.26
C TYR A 33 -2.79 6.00 -1.29
N MET A 34 -3.85 6.30 -2.04
CA MET A 34 -4.99 5.39 -2.19
C MET A 34 -4.60 4.09 -2.91
N TRP A 35 -3.74 4.15 -3.92
CA TRP A 35 -3.20 2.95 -4.59
C TRP A 35 -2.40 2.09 -3.61
N THR A 36 -1.58 2.72 -2.78
CA THR A 36 -0.79 2.03 -1.75
C THR A 36 -1.67 1.36 -0.70
N LEU A 37 -2.69 2.06 -0.20
CA LEU A 37 -3.67 1.49 0.75
C LEU A 37 -4.40 0.31 0.14
N ASN A 38 -4.81 0.42 -1.12
CA ASN A 38 -5.46 -0.68 -1.81
C ASN A 38 -4.53 -1.88 -2.05
N LEU A 39 -3.24 -1.66 -2.31
CA LEU A 39 -2.28 -2.76 -2.39
C LEU A 39 -2.17 -3.53 -1.07
N LEU A 40 -2.16 -2.83 0.06
CA LEU A 40 -2.15 -3.46 1.39
C LEU A 40 -3.41 -4.29 1.64
N ASP A 41 -4.56 -3.78 1.19
CA ASP A 41 -5.85 -4.46 1.23
C ASP A 41 -5.82 -5.76 0.41
N GLU A 42 -5.41 -5.70 -0.85
CA GLU A 42 -5.30 -6.87 -1.74
C GLU A 42 -4.31 -7.92 -1.23
N VAL A 43 -3.18 -7.49 -0.66
CA VAL A 43 -2.19 -8.40 -0.05
C VAL A 43 -2.78 -9.14 1.15
N SER A 44 -3.62 -8.48 1.94
CA SER A 44 -4.28 -9.11 3.07
C SER A 44 -5.28 -10.21 2.63
N ASP A 45 -5.97 -10.02 1.50
CA ASP A 45 -6.86 -11.03 0.92
C ASP A 45 -6.09 -12.15 0.23
N TYR A 46 -4.97 -11.84 -0.41
CA TYR A 46 -4.12 -12.83 -1.10
C TYR A 46 -3.61 -13.92 -0.15
N VAL A 47 -3.51 -13.63 1.15
CA VAL A 47 -3.14 -14.62 2.16
C VAL A 47 -4.08 -15.83 2.16
N LEU A 48 -5.38 -15.61 1.92
CA LEU A 48 -6.37 -16.69 1.82
C LEU A 48 -6.10 -17.56 0.59
N ILE A 49 -5.77 -16.93 -0.55
CA ILE A 49 -5.44 -17.62 -1.80
C ILE A 49 -4.17 -18.48 -1.63
N ASP A 50 -3.12 -17.97 -0.97
CA ASP A 50 -1.92 -18.76 -0.67
C ASP A 50 -2.23 -19.93 0.28
N ALA A 51 -3.06 -19.70 1.30
CA ALA A 51 -3.45 -20.72 2.26
C ALA A 51 -4.23 -21.87 1.58
N GLU A 52 -5.22 -21.55 0.75
CA GLU A 52 -5.96 -22.52 -0.07
C GLU A 52 -5.04 -23.30 -1.01
N GLY A 53 -4.13 -22.59 -1.71
CA GLY A 53 -3.15 -23.21 -2.60
C GLY A 53 -2.21 -24.19 -1.88
N ARG A 54 -1.87 -23.94 -0.62
CA ARG A 54 -1.08 -24.85 0.21
C ARG A 54 -1.90 -26.02 0.75
N ALA A 55 -3.13 -25.79 1.18
CA ALA A 55 -4.05 -26.83 1.66
C ALA A 55 -4.40 -27.86 0.56
N ASN A 56 -4.35 -27.46 -0.71
CA ASN A 56 -4.51 -28.38 -1.83
C ASN A 56 -3.25 -29.25 -2.10
N LYS A 57 -2.07 -28.83 -1.61
CA LYS A 57 -0.80 -29.54 -1.82
C LYS A 57 -0.36 -30.38 -0.62
N PHE A 58 -0.74 -29.96 0.59
CA PHE A 58 -0.44 -30.59 1.87
C PHE A 58 -1.70 -30.58 2.73
N LEU A 59 -1.87 -31.47 3.70
CA LEU A 59 -2.93 -31.34 4.73
C LEU A 59 -2.39 -30.53 5.93
N PRO A 60 -2.51 -29.18 5.94
CA PRO A 60 -2.19 -28.38 7.12
C PRO A 60 -3.20 -28.61 8.23
N THR A 61 -2.77 -28.40 9.48
CA THR A 61 -3.70 -28.39 10.61
C THR A 61 -4.51 -27.10 10.64
N GLU A 62 -5.67 -27.09 11.31
CA GLU A 62 -6.49 -25.88 11.48
C GLU A 62 -5.72 -24.73 12.14
N LYS A 63 -4.82 -25.05 13.06
CA LYS A 63 -3.94 -24.08 13.72
C LYS A 63 -2.97 -23.45 12.72
N ASP A 64 -2.34 -24.26 11.86
CA ASP A 64 -1.44 -23.76 10.82
C ASP A 64 -2.17 -22.86 9.83
N LEU A 65 -3.41 -23.23 9.46
CA LEU A 65 -4.25 -22.42 8.58
C LEU A 65 -4.56 -21.07 9.22
N SER A 66 -5.09 -21.06 10.45
CA SER A 66 -5.48 -19.84 11.18
C SER A 66 -4.31 -18.87 11.41
N LEU A 67 -3.12 -19.39 11.71
CA LEU A 67 -1.93 -18.57 11.89
C LEU A 67 -1.51 -17.99 10.55
N THR A 68 -1.57 -18.77 9.47
CA THR A 68 -1.16 -18.24 8.17
C THR A 68 -2.13 -17.23 7.59
N THR A 69 -3.41 -17.25 7.96
CA THR A 69 -4.42 -16.29 7.49
C THR A 69 -4.59 -15.08 8.41
N LYS A 70 -3.73 -14.90 9.43
CA LYS A 70 -3.88 -13.84 10.44
C LYS A 70 -4.08 -12.44 9.86
N LEU A 71 -3.40 -12.14 8.76
CA LEU A 71 -3.40 -10.82 8.10
C LEU A 71 -4.72 -10.50 7.39
N SER A 72 -5.47 -11.50 6.93
CA SER A 72 -6.75 -11.27 6.22
C SER A 72 -7.83 -10.69 7.13
N THR A 73 -7.68 -10.85 8.44
CA THR A 73 -8.55 -10.28 9.48
C THR A 73 -7.80 -9.24 10.32
N ASN A 74 -6.88 -8.50 9.69
CA ASN A 74 -6.16 -7.40 10.34
C ASN A 74 -7.15 -6.24 10.63
N THR A 75 -7.23 -5.80 11.88
CA THR A 75 -8.24 -4.83 12.31
C THR A 75 -8.07 -3.44 11.69
N PHE A 76 -6.84 -3.07 11.30
CA PHE A 76 -6.60 -1.85 10.53
C PHE A 76 -7.17 -1.96 9.11
N ILE A 77 -6.95 -3.09 8.43
CA ILE A 77 -7.50 -3.34 7.09
C ILE A 77 -9.03 -3.40 7.13
N GLU A 78 -9.62 -4.07 8.12
CA GLU A 78 -11.07 -4.07 8.29
C GLU A 78 -11.62 -2.65 8.49
N SER A 79 -10.97 -1.83 9.31
CA SER A 79 -11.32 -0.42 9.51
C SER A 79 -11.17 0.40 8.22
N LEU A 80 -10.15 0.11 7.43
CA LEU A 80 -9.90 0.74 6.13
C LEU A 80 -11.04 0.43 5.15
N ARG A 81 -11.44 -0.84 5.03
CA ARG A 81 -12.56 -1.28 4.18
C ARG A 81 -13.90 -0.63 4.55
N GLN A 82 -14.10 -0.34 5.83
CA GLN A 82 -15.30 0.32 6.33
C GLN A 82 -15.27 1.86 6.17
N ASN A 83 -14.11 2.44 5.84
CA ASN A 83 -13.97 3.88 5.70
C ASN A 83 -14.61 4.37 4.38
N PRO A 84 -15.62 5.25 4.42
CA PRO A 84 -16.27 5.76 3.20
C PRO A 84 -15.30 6.50 2.28
N GLN A 85 -14.34 7.25 2.83
CA GLN A 85 -13.35 7.99 2.04
C GLN A 85 -12.44 7.04 1.26
N TYR A 86 -12.09 5.89 1.85
CA TYR A 86 -11.31 4.87 1.16
C TYR A 86 -12.09 4.32 -0.04
N GLY A 87 -13.34 3.89 0.17
CA GLY A 87 -14.19 3.38 -0.90
C GLY A 87 -14.48 4.41 -2.00
N GLU A 88 -14.67 5.68 -1.63
CA GLU A 88 -14.84 6.79 -2.58
C GLU A 88 -13.59 7.04 -3.39
N GLY A 89 -12.41 7.06 -2.76
CA GLY A 89 -11.15 7.30 -3.49
C GLY A 89 -10.77 6.13 -4.41
N VAL A 90 -10.99 4.88 -4.00
CA VAL A 90 -10.83 3.71 -4.87
C VAL A 90 -11.68 3.85 -6.14
N LYS A 91 -12.92 4.31 -6.01
CA LYS A 91 -13.80 4.58 -7.16
C LYS A 91 -13.34 5.78 -7.97
N LYS A 92 -12.98 6.90 -7.31
CA LYS A 92 -12.54 8.15 -7.95
C LYS A 92 -11.34 7.91 -8.87
N TYR A 93 -10.33 7.22 -8.38
CA TYR A 93 -9.09 6.95 -9.11
C TYR A 93 -9.14 5.65 -9.92
N LYS A 94 -10.28 4.93 -9.89
CA LYS A 94 -10.48 3.66 -10.59
C LYS A 94 -9.36 2.67 -10.30
N ILE A 95 -9.05 2.53 -9.02
CA ILE A 95 -7.94 1.72 -8.54
C ILE A 95 -8.23 0.26 -8.85
N SER A 96 -7.29 -0.39 -9.53
CA SER A 96 -7.35 -1.81 -9.86
C SER A 96 -5.95 -2.29 -10.23
N TRP A 97 -5.45 -3.29 -9.51
CA TRP A 97 -4.18 -3.94 -9.82
C TRP A 97 -4.26 -4.94 -10.99
N SER A 98 -5.37 -4.96 -11.75
CA SER A 98 -5.51 -5.82 -12.92
C SER A 98 -4.49 -5.54 -14.04
N PHE A 99 -3.86 -4.35 -14.05
CA PHE A 99 -2.78 -4.03 -14.99
C PHE A 99 -1.46 -4.72 -14.65
N ASP A 100 -1.23 -5.06 -13.38
CA ASP A 100 -0.12 -5.87 -12.91
C ASP A 100 -0.62 -6.86 -11.85
N PRO A 101 -1.16 -8.02 -12.27
CA PRO A 101 -1.70 -9.01 -11.34
C PRO A 101 -0.65 -9.65 -10.42
N GLU A 102 0.64 -9.53 -10.76
CA GLU A 102 1.74 -10.19 -10.05
C GLU A 102 2.27 -9.35 -8.87
N ILE A 103 1.99 -8.04 -8.83
CA ILE A 103 2.46 -7.17 -7.75
C ILE A 103 1.98 -7.65 -6.37
N VAL A 104 0.71 -8.03 -6.24
CA VAL A 104 0.11 -8.49 -4.97
C VAL A 104 0.84 -9.75 -4.48
N ARG A 105 1.03 -10.71 -5.39
CA ARG A 105 1.78 -11.94 -5.13
C ARG A 105 3.23 -11.63 -4.75
N THR A 106 3.87 -10.70 -5.45
CA THR A 106 5.27 -10.32 -5.20
C THR A 106 5.44 -9.72 -3.82
N VAL A 107 4.56 -8.81 -3.41
CA VAL A 107 4.55 -8.24 -2.05
C VAL A 107 4.36 -9.34 -1.02
N PHE A 108 3.37 -10.23 -1.22
CA PHE A 108 3.10 -11.30 -0.28
C PHE A 108 4.27 -12.29 -0.16
N LEU A 109 4.92 -12.67 -1.26
CA LEU A 109 6.08 -13.57 -1.21
C LEU A 109 7.25 -12.97 -0.44
N GLN A 110 7.50 -11.66 -0.61
CA GLN A 110 8.53 -10.97 0.19
C GLN A 110 8.13 -10.84 1.66
N LEU A 111 6.84 -10.71 1.95
CA LEU A 111 6.32 -10.64 3.32
C LEU A 111 6.39 -11.99 4.04
N LYS A 112 6.00 -13.07 3.35
CA LYS A 112 5.87 -14.41 3.91
C LYS A 112 7.13 -14.91 4.59
N ASP A 113 8.28 -14.58 4.01
CA ASP A 113 9.60 -15.00 4.49
C ASP A 113 10.23 -13.96 5.44
N SER A 114 9.54 -12.87 5.77
CA SER A 114 10.07 -11.82 6.64
C SER A 114 9.92 -12.16 8.12
N GLU A 115 10.97 -11.88 8.90
CA GLU A 115 10.98 -12.08 10.35
C GLU A 115 9.83 -11.34 11.04
N ALA A 116 9.57 -10.09 10.62
CA ALA A 116 8.48 -9.28 11.16
C ALA A 116 7.09 -9.91 10.93
N TYR A 117 6.88 -10.59 9.80
CA TYR A 117 5.62 -11.28 9.56
C TYR A 117 5.50 -12.53 10.43
N LEU A 118 6.56 -13.34 10.53
CA LEU A 118 6.58 -14.53 11.37
C LEU A 118 6.34 -14.19 12.85
N GLU A 119 6.94 -13.10 13.34
CA GLU A 119 6.67 -12.55 14.68
C GLU A 119 5.22 -12.09 14.81
N TYR A 120 4.72 -11.32 13.84
CA TYR A 120 3.32 -10.88 13.81
C TYR A 120 2.35 -12.07 13.87
N LEU A 121 2.62 -13.18 13.18
CA LEU A 121 1.77 -14.37 13.20
C LEU A 121 1.68 -15.01 14.60
N GLN A 122 2.72 -14.89 15.42
CA GLN A 122 2.76 -15.48 16.77
C GLN A 122 2.12 -14.59 17.85
N GLN A 123 1.91 -13.31 17.57
CA GLN A 123 1.30 -12.40 18.53
C GLN A 123 -0.20 -12.69 18.69
N GLU A 124 -0.68 -12.72 19.93
CA GLU A 124 -2.12 -12.80 20.21
C GLU A 124 -2.78 -11.40 20.27
N ASP A 125 -1.98 -10.34 20.41
CA ASP A 125 -2.49 -8.97 20.44
C ASP A 125 -3.10 -8.58 19.09
N ARG A 126 -4.30 -8.00 19.16
CA ARG A 126 -5.09 -7.48 18.05
C ARG A 126 -5.36 -5.98 18.16
N SER A 127 -4.62 -5.30 19.04
CA SER A 127 -4.68 -3.85 19.17
C SER A 127 -4.33 -3.18 17.84
N ILE A 128 -4.98 -2.04 17.58
CA ILE A 128 -4.77 -1.29 16.33
C ILE A 128 -3.31 -0.85 16.15
N GLY A 129 -2.54 -0.72 17.24
CA GLY A 129 -1.12 -0.40 17.20
C GLY A 129 -0.33 -1.54 16.57
N THR A 130 -0.42 -2.73 17.16
CA THR A 130 0.24 -3.95 16.68
C THR A 130 -0.18 -4.32 15.26
N GLU A 131 -1.47 -4.21 14.95
CA GLU A 131 -1.99 -4.46 13.60
C GLU A 131 -1.50 -3.42 12.58
N LYS A 132 -1.20 -2.18 12.99
CA LYS A 132 -0.57 -1.17 12.12
C LYS A 132 0.92 -1.42 11.92
N ASP A 133 1.61 -2.04 12.86
CA ASP A 133 3.06 -2.23 12.76
C ASP A 133 3.44 -3.16 11.61
N ILE A 134 2.69 -4.25 11.41
CA ILE A 134 2.90 -5.12 10.24
C ILE A 134 2.59 -4.38 8.92
N ILE A 135 1.57 -3.53 8.91
CA ILE A 135 1.22 -2.71 7.73
C ILE A 135 2.34 -1.70 7.42
N LYS A 136 2.90 -1.05 8.45
CA LYS A 136 4.07 -0.18 8.31
C LYS A 136 5.29 -0.95 7.81
N HIS A 137 5.47 -2.20 8.24
CA HIS A 137 6.54 -3.06 7.74
C HIS A 137 6.36 -3.34 6.24
N ILE A 138 5.18 -3.81 5.82
CA ILE A 138 4.88 -4.08 4.40
C ILE A 138 5.17 -2.83 3.56
N PHE A 139 4.67 -1.68 3.99
CA PHE A 139 4.91 -0.44 3.26
C PHE A 139 6.39 -0.03 3.22
N LYS A 140 7.06 0.09 4.38
CA LYS A 140 8.41 0.67 4.46
C LYS A 140 9.52 -0.27 4.01
N LYS A 141 9.34 -1.59 4.17
CA LYS A 141 10.38 -2.60 3.97
C LYS A 141 10.18 -3.41 2.70
N ILE A 142 8.97 -3.46 2.16
CA ILE A 142 8.66 -4.23 0.96
C ILE A 142 8.31 -3.27 -0.17
N ILE A 143 7.23 -2.49 -0.06
CA ILE A 143 6.76 -1.61 -1.13
C ILE A 143 7.82 -0.57 -1.51
N LEU A 144 8.39 0.14 -0.53
CA LEU A 144 9.37 1.20 -0.78
C LEU A 144 10.81 0.72 -1.06
N LYS A 145 11.09 -0.58 -0.97
CA LYS A 145 12.47 -1.12 -1.06
C LYS A 145 12.66 -2.17 -2.13
N SER A 146 11.59 -2.76 -2.63
CA SER A 146 11.63 -3.72 -3.72
C SER A 146 11.74 -2.99 -5.06
N PRO A 147 12.84 -3.18 -5.83
CA PRO A 147 12.99 -2.53 -7.13
C PRO A 147 11.89 -2.92 -8.11
N VAL A 148 11.39 -4.16 -8.02
CA VAL A 148 10.30 -4.66 -8.87
C VAL A 148 9.00 -3.91 -8.57
N ILE A 149 8.67 -3.71 -7.29
CA ILE A 149 7.46 -2.99 -6.90
C ILE A 149 7.60 -1.50 -7.26
N GLU A 150 8.77 -0.92 -6.99
CA GLU A 150 9.08 0.46 -7.35
C GLU A 150 8.88 0.72 -8.86
N GLN A 151 9.33 -0.19 -9.72
CA GLN A 151 9.12 -0.07 -11.16
C GLN A 151 7.62 -0.02 -11.52
N VAL A 152 6.78 -0.88 -10.94
CA VAL A 152 5.33 -0.87 -11.22
C VAL A 152 4.69 0.46 -10.82
N PHE A 153 5.12 1.03 -9.69
CA PHE A 153 4.66 2.35 -9.28
C PHE A 153 5.19 3.48 -10.18
N GLU A 154 6.43 3.40 -10.69
CA GLU A 154 6.97 4.38 -11.64
C GLU A 154 6.26 4.35 -13.00
N GLU A 155 5.87 3.16 -13.48
CA GLU A 155 5.06 3.01 -14.70
C GLU A 155 3.68 3.66 -14.55
N LYS A 156 3.13 3.65 -13.33
CA LYS A 156 1.84 4.28 -13.01
C LYS A 156 1.97 5.77 -12.69
N PHE A 157 3.03 6.16 -11.99
CA PHE A 157 3.25 7.50 -11.44
C PHE A 157 4.64 8.00 -11.84
N ILE A 158 4.67 8.86 -12.85
CA ILE A 158 5.91 9.49 -13.34
C ILE A 158 6.67 10.23 -12.23
N ASN A 159 5.94 10.83 -11.28
CA ASN A 159 6.51 11.59 -10.16
C ASN A 159 6.88 10.74 -8.93
N TRP A 160 6.78 9.41 -9.01
CA TRP A 160 7.07 8.49 -7.91
C TRP A 160 8.37 8.78 -7.15
N PRO A 161 9.52 9.04 -7.81
CA PRO A 161 10.78 9.29 -7.10
C PRO A 161 10.74 10.49 -6.15
N VAL A 162 9.89 11.47 -6.44
CA VAL A 162 9.73 12.70 -5.65
C VAL A 162 8.64 12.54 -4.60
N ASP A 163 7.52 11.93 -4.99
CA ASP A 163 6.32 11.88 -4.15
C ASP A 163 6.33 10.75 -3.12
N LYS A 164 7.17 9.71 -3.32
CA LYS A 164 7.31 8.58 -2.38
C LYS A 164 7.78 9.03 -0.98
N GLU A 165 8.55 10.11 -0.88
CA GLU A 165 8.97 10.67 0.41
C GLU A 165 7.79 11.28 1.17
N VAL A 166 6.90 11.98 0.46
CA VAL A 166 5.67 12.55 1.03
C VAL A 166 4.74 11.43 1.45
N LEU A 167 4.57 10.42 0.60
CA LEU A 167 3.81 9.22 0.91
C LEU A 167 4.34 8.53 2.18
N GLN A 168 5.66 8.42 2.32
CA GLN A 168 6.29 7.86 3.50
C GLN A 168 5.97 8.65 4.78
N ALA A 169 5.91 9.98 4.69
CA ALA A 169 5.53 10.83 5.82
C ALA A 169 4.05 10.68 6.21
N LEU A 170 3.15 10.42 5.26
CA LEU A 170 1.72 10.21 5.52
C LEU A 170 1.41 8.88 6.22
N ILE A 171 2.25 7.86 6.01
CA ILE A 171 2.09 6.51 6.58
C ILE A 171 2.87 6.34 7.91
N ALA A 172 3.77 7.29 8.22
CA ALA A 172 4.61 7.26 9.43
C ALA A 172 3.78 7.32 10.72
#